data_AF-A0A9C8UIF3-F1
#
_entry.id   AF-A0A9C8UIF3-F1
#
_cell.length_a   1.000
_cell.length_b   1.000
_cell.length_c   1.000
_cell.angle_alpha   90.00
_cell.angle_beta   90.00
_cell.angle_gamma   90.00
#
_symmetry.space_group_name_H-M   'P 1'
#
loop_
_entity.id
_entity.type
_entity.pdbx_description
1 polymer ?
#
loop_
_entity_poly.entity_id
_entity_poly.type
_entity_poly.pdbx_seq_one_letter_code
_entity_poly.pdbx_strand_id
1 'polypeptide(L)'
;MMGQFSTIEIATAAVFLLLQIADVWTTMQTLKTGATEANPAMAWIMARTGKAWPFVKMALALGGAYLLWVEDLLWAIWLLCAIYTIVVISNWTILKDRWSRGL
;
A
#
# COMPACT_ATOMS: atom_id res chain seq x y z
N MET A 1 1.78 21.72 -17.59
CA MET A 1 0.35 22.07 -17.57
C MET A 1 -0.11 21.96 -16.12
N MET A 2 -0.35 23.06 -15.40
CA MET A 2 -1.08 23.01 -14.12
C MET A 2 -2.52 23.45 -14.41
N GLY A 3 -3.28 22.56 -15.04
CA GLY A 3 -4.73 22.68 -15.09
C GLY A 3 -5.29 22.42 -13.68
N GLN A 4 -6.45 22.98 -13.37
CA GLN A 4 -7.14 22.67 -12.13
C GLN A 4 -7.31 21.14 -11.99
N PHE A 5 -6.95 20.59 -10.84
CA PHE A 5 -7.23 19.19 -10.52
C PHE A 5 -8.75 18.98 -10.47
N SER A 6 -9.24 17.97 -11.16
CA SER A 6 -10.63 17.54 -11.09
C SER A 6 -10.95 16.91 -9.73
N THR A 7 -12.23 16.96 -9.34
CA THR A 7 -12.71 16.31 -8.12
C THR A 7 -12.38 14.81 -8.09
N ILE A 8 -12.41 14.14 -9.25
CA ILE A 8 -12.14 12.70 -9.36
C ILE A 8 -10.66 12.42 -9.10
N GLU A 9 -9.74 13.25 -9.60
CA GLU A 9 -8.30 13.09 -9.32
C GLU A 9 -7.98 13.28 -7.85
N ILE A 10 -8.56 14.31 -7.22
CA ILE A 10 -8.40 14.57 -5.79
C ILE A 10 -8.95 13.38 -4.97
N ALA A 11 -10.14 12.89 -5.31
CA ALA A 11 -10.73 11.73 -4.64
C ALA A 11 -9.89 10.46 -4.84
N THR A 12 -9.39 10.23 -6.05
CA THR A 12 -8.53 9.07 -6.38
C THR A 12 -7.24 9.14 -5.56
N ALA A 13 -6.58 10.29 -5.52
CA ALA A 13 -5.37 10.49 -4.73
C ALA A 13 -5.62 10.27 -3.24
N ALA A 14 -6.72 10.79 -2.68
CA ALA A 14 -7.09 10.59 -1.29
C ALA A 14 -7.34 9.11 -0.95
N VAL A 15 -8.09 8.39 -1.79
CA VAL A 15 -8.36 6.95 -1.63
C VAL A 15 -7.06 6.15 -1.72
N PHE A 16 -6.22 6.44 -2.72
CA PHE A 16 -4.93 5.77 -2.89
C PHE A 16 -4.03 6.00 -1.68
N LEU A 17 -3.92 7.23 -1.17
CA LEU A 17 -3.13 7.56 0.01
C LEU A 17 -3.61 6.81 1.26
N LEU A 18 -4.92 6.80 1.52
CA LEU A 18 -5.50 6.07 2.64
C LEU A 18 -5.22 4.57 2.54
N LEU A 19 -5.32 3.99 1.33
CA LEU A 19 -4.98 2.59 1.09
C LEU A 19 -3.51 2.29 1.34
N GLN A 20 -2.59 3.17 0.93
CA GLN A 20 -1.16 2.96 1.20
C GLN A 20 -0.84 3.00 2.70
N ILE A 21 -1.47 3.92 3.43
CA ILE A 21 -1.33 3.98 4.90
C ILE A 21 -1.88 2.72 5.53
N ALA A 22 -3.07 2.26 5.12
CA ALA A 22 -3.67 1.03 5.62
C ALA A 22 -2.81 -0.21 5.31
N ASP A 23 -2.25 -0.30 4.11
CA ASP A 23 -1.37 -1.40 3.69
C ASP A 23 -0.08 -1.45 4.53
N VAL A 24 0.60 -0.31 4.69
CA VAL A 24 1.79 -0.21 5.54
C VAL A 24 1.45 -0.56 6.99
N TRP A 25 0.36 -0.02 7.53
CA TRP A 25 -0.04 -0.25 8.91
C TRP A 25 -0.39 -1.73 9.15
N THR A 26 -1.22 -2.33 8.30
CA THR A 26 -1.61 -3.74 8.44
C THR A 26 -0.39 -4.66 8.32
N THR A 27 0.50 -4.38 7.37
CA THR A 27 1.76 -5.12 7.21
C THR A 27 2.63 -5.00 8.47
N MET A 28 2.82 -3.79 9.01
CA MET A 28 3.59 -3.58 10.23
C MET A 28 3.02 -4.33 11.44
N GLN A 29 1.69 -4.33 11.62
CA GLN A 29 1.06 -5.06 12.72
C GLN A 29 1.22 -6.58 12.53
N THR A 30 0.99 -7.08 11.33
CA THR A 30 1.20 -8.50 11.02
C THR A 30 2.64 -8.94 11.29
N LEU A 31 3.64 -8.16 10.89
CA LEU A 31 5.06 -8.47 11.17
C LEU A 31 5.40 -8.47 12.66
N LYS A 32 4.77 -7.58 13.47
CA LYS A 32 4.99 -7.56 14.94
C LYS A 32 4.54 -8.83 15.64
N THR A 33 3.57 -9.56 15.06
CA THR A 33 3.13 -10.86 15.59
C THR A 33 4.09 -12.01 15.28
N GLY A 34 5.24 -11.74 14.65
CA GLY A 34 6.19 -12.76 14.20
C GLY A 34 5.78 -13.46 12.88
N ALA A 35 4.81 -12.91 12.15
CA ALA A 35 4.51 -13.36 10.80
C ALA A 35 5.62 -12.97 9.83
N THR A 36 5.86 -13.76 8.80
CA THR A 36 6.76 -13.43 7.70
C THR A 36 5.98 -12.76 6.57
N GLU A 37 6.63 -11.82 5.87
CA GLU A 37 6.07 -11.20 4.67
C GLU A 37 5.90 -12.26 3.58
N ALA A 38 4.65 -12.50 3.16
CA ALA A 38 4.34 -13.53 2.16
C ALA A 38 4.83 -13.14 0.74
N ASN A 39 4.99 -11.84 0.48
CA ASN A 39 5.46 -11.36 -0.82
C ASN A 39 7.01 -11.39 -0.88
N PRO A 40 7.61 -12.25 -1.72
CA PRO A 40 9.07 -12.39 -1.80
C PRO A 40 9.78 -11.10 -2.26
N ALA A 41 9.14 -10.29 -3.11
CA ALA A 41 9.70 -9.01 -3.53
C ALA A 41 9.73 -8.01 -2.35
N MET A 42 8.64 -7.97 -1.57
CA MET A 42 8.58 -7.09 -0.40
C MET A 42 9.54 -7.58 0.69
N ALA A 43 9.64 -8.89 0.92
CA ALA A 43 10.61 -9.48 1.83
C ALA A 43 12.06 -9.10 1.45
N TRP A 44 12.40 -9.10 0.15
CA TRP A 44 13.70 -8.64 -0.34
C TRP A 44 13.95 -7.15 -0.05
N ILE A 45 12.94 -6.29 -0.27
CA ILE A 45 13.04 -4.86 0.06
C ILE A 45 13.25 -4.67 1.56
N MET A 46 12.45 -5.36 2.40
CA MET A 46 12.57 -5.28 3.86
C MET A 46 13.95 -5.75 4.35
N ALA A 47 14.47 -6.84 3.79
CA ALA A 47 15.80 -7.34 4.11
C ALA A 47 16.91 -6.32 3.81
N ARG A 48 16.75 -5.52 2.75
CA ARG A 48 17.76 -4.56 2.31
C ARG A 48 17.64 -3.18 2.96
N THR A 49 16.43 -2.79 3.34
CA THR A 49 16.12 -1.43 3.84
C THR A 49 15.85 -1.40 5.35
N GLY A 50 15.71 -2.56 5.99
CA GLY A 50 15.44 -2.66 7.42
C GLY A 50 14.20 -1.87 7.81
N LYS A 51 14.29 -1.03 8.84
CA LYS A 51 13.18 -0.20 9.32
C LYS A 51 12.70 0.88 8.33
N ALA A 52 13.46 1.16 7.27
CA ALA A 52 13.11 2.17 6.27
C ALA A 52 12.16 1.65 5.18
N TRP A 53 11.85 0.34 5.16
CA TRP A 53 10.98 -0.27 4.15
C TRP A 53 9.62 0.43 3.95
N PRO A 54 8.93 0.97 4.98
CA PRO A 54 7.65 1.65 4.77
C PRO A 54 7.79 2.88 3.88
N PHE A 55 8.86 3.66 4.10
CA PHE A 55 9.15 4.86 3.32
C PHE A 55 9.49 4.50 1.87
N VAL A 56 10.28 3.44 1.67
CA VAL A 56 10.63 2.97 0.31
C VAL A 56 9.38 2.48 -0.44
N LYS A 57 8.52 1.69 0.22
CA LYS A 57 7.26 1.23 -0.36
C LYS A 57 6.36 2.41 -0.73
N MET A 58 6.21 3.37 0.17
CA MET A 58 5.37 4.56 -0.05
C MET A 58 5.94 5.44 -1.17
N ALA A 59 7.25 5.62 -1.25
CA ALA A 59 7.89 6.35 -2.33
C ALA A 59 7.69 5.69 -3.69
N LEU A 60 7.82 4.36 -3.78
CA LEU A 60 7.56 3.61 -5.01
C LEU A 60 6.09 3.68 -5.42
N ALA A 61 5.18 3.53 -4.48
CA ALA A 61 3.74 3.61 -4.73
C ALA A 61 3.32 5.00 -5.22
N LEU A 62 3.75 6.06 -4.53
CA LEU A 62 3.42 7.43 -4.89
C LEU A 62 4.11 7.86 -6.19
N GLY A 63 5.36 7.47 -6.39
CA GLY A 63 6.08 7.70 -7.64
C GLY A 63 5.40 7.00 -8.82
N GLY A 64 5.00 5.73 -8.65
CA GLY A 64 4.26 4.99 -9.67
C GLY A 64 2.90 5.62 -9.98
N ALA A 65 2.13 6.00 -8.96
CA ALA A 65 0.85 6.68 -9.14
C ALA A 65 1.00 8.05 -9.83
N TYR A 66 2.05 8.80 -9.50
CA TYR A 66 2.37 10.08 -10.16
C TYR A 66 2.67 9.89 -11.65
N LEU A 67 3.50 8.90 -12.00
CA LEU A 67 3.79 8.59 -13.41
C LEU A 67 2.54 8.19 -14.18
N LEU A 68 1.68 7.35 -13.59
CA LEU A 68 0.39 6.98 -14.21
C LEU A 68 -0.55 8.19 -14.36
N TRP A 69 -0.56 9.09 -13.38
CA TRP A 69 -1.39 10.30 -13.42
C TRP A 69 -0.94 11.26 -14.52
N VAL A 70 0.37 11.47 -14.71
CA VAL A 70 0.91 12.34 -15.77
C VAL A 70 0.60 11.81 -17.17
N GLU A 71 0.42 10.50 -17.33
CA GLU A 71 0.03 9.85 -18.59
C GLU A 71 -1.51 9.72 -18.76
N ASP A 72 -2.30 10.40 -17.91
CA ASP A 72 -3.78 10.34 -17.89
C ASP A 72 -4.36 8.91 -17.68
N LEU A 73 -3.57 8.00 -17.09
CA LEU A 73 -3.95 6.62 -16.83
C LEU A 73 -4.65 6.45 -15.48
N LEU A 74 -5.66 7.28 -15.20
CA LEU A 74 -6.37 7.27 -13.92
C LEU A 74 -6.99 5.91 -13.58
N TRP A 75 -7.46 5.18 -14.61
CA TRP A 75 -8.01 3.83 -14.46
C TRP A 75 -6.98 2.83 -13.90
N ALA A 76 -5.69 3.00 -14.23
CA ALA A 76 -4.62 2.14 -13.74
C ALA A 76 -4.35 2.39 -12.25
N ILE A 77 -4.52 3.63 -11.77
CA ILE A 77 -4.45 3.96 -10.35
C ILE A 77 -5.58 3.27 -9.59
N TRP A 78 -6.80 3.25 -10.15
CA TRP A 78 -7.92 2.50 -9.57
C TRP A 78 -7.68 0.99 -9.55
N LEU A 79 -7.05 0.43 -10.59
CA LEU A 79 -6.62 -0.97 -10.59
C LEU A 79 -5.61 -1.24 -9.46
N LEU A 80 -4.62 -0.36 -9.25
CA LEU A 80 -3.71 -0.45 -8.11
C LEU A 80 -4.46 -0.38 -6.79
N CYS A 81 -5.41 0.55 -6.62
CA CYS A 81 -6.26 0.62 -5.43
C CYS A 81 -6.96 -0.72 -5.16
N ALA A 82 -7.50 -1.38 -6.20
CA ALA A 82 -8.16 -2.66 -6.06
C ALA A 82 -7.18 -3.76 -5.58
N ILE A 83 -5.98 -3.81 -6.16
CA ILE A 83 -4.92 -4.75 -5.75
C ILE A 83 -4.52 -4.50 -4.29
N TYR A 84 -4.26 -3.24 -3.91
CA TYR A 84 -3.91 -2.91 -2.52
C TYR A 84 -5.04 -3.21 -1.55
N THR A 85 -6.29 -3.02 -1.94
CA THR A 85 -7.45 -3.41 -1.12
C THR A 85 -7.44 -4.90 -0.81
N ILE A 86 -7.15 -5.76 -1.80
CA ILE A 86 -7.04 -7.20 -1.59
C ILE A 86 -5.91 -7.54 -0.60
N VAL A 87 -4.75 -6.88 -0.74
CA VAL A 87 -3.61 -7.07 0.17
C VAL A 87 -3.96 -6.65 1.60
N VAL A 88 -4.59 -5.48 1.78
CA VAL A 88 -5.04 -4.97 3.08
C VAL A 88 -6.02 -5.95 3.74
N ILE A 89 -7.01 -6.45 2.99
CA ILE A 89 -8.00 -7.41 3.50
C ILE A 89 -7.32 -8.73 3.90
N SER A 90 -6.39 -9.23 3.09
CA SER A 90 -5.61 -10.43 3.39
C SER A 90 -4.82 -10.26 4.69
N ASN A 91 -4.07 -9.16 4.82
CA ASN A 91 -3.28 -8.85 6.01
C ASN A 91 -4.17 -8.66 7.25
N TRP A 92 -5.29 -7.97 7.11
CA TRP A 92 -6.25 -7.78 8.20
C TRP A 92 -6.85 -9.10 8.68
N THR A 93 -7.15 -10.02 7.75
CA THR A 93 -7.68 -11.35 8.10
C THR A 93 -6.66 -12.16 8.88
N ILE A 94 -5.39 -12.14 8.47
CA ILE A 94 -4.28 -12.77 9.19
C ILE A 94 -4.10 -12.15 10.59
N LEU A 95 -4.12 -10.82 10.67
CA LEU A 95 -3.98 -10.09 11.93
C LEU A 95 -5.13 -10.43 12.90
N LYS A 96 -6.36 -10.48 12.40
CA LYS A 96 -7.55 -10.85 13.18
C LYS A 96 -7.47 -12.29 13.70
N ASP A 97 -7.05 -13.26 12.88
CA ASP A 97 -6.84 -14.65 13.32
C ASP A 97 -5.79 -14.71 14.43
N ARG A 98 -4.68 -13.98 14.30
CA ARG A 98 -3.61 -13.96 15.31
C ARG A 98 -4.03 -13.32 16.63
N TRP A 99 -4.73 -12.19 16.59
CA TRP A 99 -5.30 -11.59 17.80
C TRP A 99 -6.31 -12.52 18.49
N SER A 100 -7.10 -13.28 17.72
CA SER A 100 -8.02 -14.26 18.32
C SER A 100 -7.29 -15.40 19.05
N ARG A 101 -6.02 -15.64 18.74
CA ARG A 101 -5.16 -16.64 19.40
C ARG A 101 -4.30 -16.07 20.54
N GLY A 102 -4.44 -14.78 20.87
CA GLY A 102 -3.71 -14.14 21.97
C GLY A 102 -2.27 -13.76 21.67
N LEU A 103 -1.91 -13.61 20.38
CA LEU A 103 -0.60 -13.11 19.92
C LEU A 103 -0.61 -11.60 19.69
#